data_AF-A0A6C0C4V3-F1
#
_entry.id   AF-A0A6C0C4V3-F1
#
_cell.length_a   1.000
_cell.length_b   1.000
_cell.length_c   1.000
_cell.angle_alpha   90.00
_cell.angle_beta   90.00
_cell.angle_gamma   90.00
#
_symmetry.space_group_name_H-M   'P 1'
#
loop_
_entity.id
_entity.type
_entity.pdbx_description
1 polymer ?
#
loop_
_entity_poly.entity_id
_entity_poly.type
_entity_poly.pdbx_seq_one_letter_code
_entity_poly.pdbx_strand_id
1 'polypeptide(L)'
;MVININNLFYIIYMFSKYFSHWLIIYFIFWFFGYIFNINLIVEYINPYYTSLFLLVGFIFIEIYNIFIKKYRYELSFLFIKILTHLLPLLITYKLIKNKDKYALINLIIIGILYILYMKYIDRDILDTYFKYKPPFNWKEYFNICKSKEGKYIPYCFLFN
;
A
#
# COMPACT_ATOMS: atom_id res chain seq x y z
N MET A 1 2.03 -18.32 24.35
CA MET A 1 2.75 -18.44 23.07
C MET A 1 3.72 -17.27 22.98
N VAL A 2 5.00 -17.48 23.28
CA VAL A 2 6.02 -16.42 23.25
C VAL A 2 6.43 -16.20 21.80
N ILE A 3 5.94 -15.13 21.18
CA ILE A 3 6.42 -14.73 19.85
C ILE A 3 7.88 -14.30 20.03
N ASN A 4 8.81 -15.07 19.47
CA ASN A 4 10.23 -14.72 19.48
C ASN A 4 10.41 -13.34 18.83
N ILE A 5 11.07 -12.42 19.53
CA ILE A 5 11.31 -11.04 19.07
C ILE A 5 11.96 -11.03 17.68
N ASN A 6 12.83 -12.00 17.39
CA ASN A 6 13.45 -12.16 16.08
C ASN A 6 12.45 -12.56 14.98
N ASN A 7 11.43 -13.36 15.30
CA ASN A 7 10.34 -13.69 14.36
C ASN A 7 9.41 -12.49 14.14
N LEU A 8 9.14 -11.69 15.17
CA LEU A 8 8.38 -10.45 15.03
C LEU A 8 9.11 -9.46 14.10
N PHE A 9 10.43 -9.31 14.30
CA PHE A 9 11.28 -8.49 13.44
C PHE A 9 11.36 -9.00 12.00
N TYR A 10 11.36 -10.32 11.80
CA TYR A 10 11.32 -10.93 10.48
C TYR A 10 9.97 -10.68 9.77
N ILE A 11 8.85 -10.84 10.49
CA ILE A 11 7.51 -10.54 9.98
C ILE A 11 7.39 -9.05 9.61
N ILE A 12 7.93 -8.15 10.44
CA ILE A 12 7.95 -6.71 10.17
C ILE A 12 8.83 -6.41 8.93
N TYR A 13 9.99 -7.06 8.81
CA TYR A 13 10.89 -6.89 7.65
C TYR A 13 10.25 -7.25 6.31
N MET A 14 9.23 -8.12 6.30
CA MET A 14 8.51 -8.52 5.08
C MET A 14 7.51 -7.49 4.57
N PHE A 15 7.24 -6.40 5.30
CA PHE A 15 6.35 -5.36 4.81
C PHE A 15 7.03 -4.46 3.77
N SER A 16 6.22 -3.72 3.02
CA SER A 16 6.67 -2.85 1.94
C SER A 16 7.30 -1.55 2.44
N LYS A 17 8.36 -1.04 1.79
CA LYS A 17 8.83 0.34 2.01
C LYS A 17 7.85 1.41 1.50
N TYR A 18 6.91 1.04 0.64
CA TYR A 18 5.90 1.94 0.10
C TYR A 18 4.61 1.89 0.94
N PHE A 19 4.21 3.03 1.49
CA PHE A 19 2.93 3.24 2.19
C PHE A 19 1.71 2.81 1.38
N SER A 20 1.71 3.04 0.06
CA SER A 20 0.62 2.63 -0.82
C SER A 20 0.33 1.13 -0.71
N HIS A 21 1.36 0.30 -0.64
CA HIS A 21 1.19 -1.14 -0.44
C HIS A 21 0.67 -1.49 0.95
N TRP A 22 1.04 -0.74 2.00
CA TRP A 22 0.44 -0.93 3.34
C TRP A 22 -1.06 -0.67 3.32
N LEU A 23 -1.48 0.41 2.65
CA LEU A 23 -2.91 0.75 2.52
C LEU A 23 -3.66 -0.29 1.70
N ILE A 24 -3.05 -0.85 0.64
CA ILE A 24 -3.67 -1.92 -0.15
C ILE A 24 -3.77 -3.22 0.67
N ILE A 25 -2.72 -3.63 1.40
CA ILE A 25 -2.76 -4.81 2.28
C ILE A 25 -3.82 -4.64 3.36
N TYR A 26 -3.89 -3.46 3.98
CA TYR A 26 -4.90 -3.12 4.97
C TYR A 26 -6.32 -3.22 4.38
N PHE A 27 -6.54 -2.70 3.17
CA PHE A 27 -7.81 -2.86 2.46
C PHE A 27 -8.14 -4.34 2.17
N ILE A 28 -7.18 -5.13 1.69
CA ILE A 28 -7.36 -6.56 1.41
C ILE A 28 -7.76 -7.31 2.69
N PHE A 29 -7.08 -7.06 3.80
CA PHE A 29 -7.39 -7.67 5.10
C PHE A 29 -8.82 -7.35 5.54
N TRP A 30 -9.20 -6.08 5.47
CA TRP A 30 -10.58 -5.67 5.77
C TRP A 30 -11.58 -6.34 4.84
N PHE A 31 -11.31 -6.36 3.52
CA PHE A 31 -12.23 -6.88 2.52
C PHE A 31 -12.51 -8.38 2.73
N PHE A 32 -11.48 -9.17 3.03
CA PHE A 32 -11.68 -10.57 3.41
C PHE A 32 -12.49 -10.70 4.70
N GLY A 33 -12.16 -9.93 5.75
CA GLY A 33 -12.94 -9.95 6.99
C GLY A 33 -14.40 -9.55 6.80
N TYR A 34 -14.66 -8.63 5.87
CA TYR A 34 -16.01 -8.24 5.46
C TYR A 34 -16.74 -9.39 4.75
N ILE A 35 -16.11 -10.04 3.76
CA ILE A 35 -16.69 -11.19 3.04
C ILE A 35 -17.05 -12.33 4.01
N PHE A 36 -16.19 -12.61 4.98
CA PHE A 36 -16.40 -13.66 5.97
C PHE A 36 -17.24 -13.23 7.19
N ASN A 37 -17.78 -12.00 7.19
CA ASN A 37 -18.56 -11.43 8.29
C ASN A 37 -17.87 -11.56 9.66
N ILE A 38 -16.56 -11.32 9.73
CA ILE A 38 -15.82 -11.31 10.99
C ILE A 38 -16.23 -10.08 11.80
N ASN A 39 -17.03 -10.29 12.85
CA ASN A 39 -17.66 -9.22 13.65
C ASN A 39 -16.71 -8.07 14.02
N LEU A 40 -15.53 -8.40 14.55
CA LEU A 40 -14.54 -7.41 14.97
C LEU A 40 -14.03 -6.54 13.81
N ILE A 41 -13.88 -7.11 12.62
CA ILE A 41 -13.41 -6.38 11.43
C ILE A 41 -14.52 -5.47 10.90
N VAL A 42 -15.73 -6.01 10.76
CA VAL A 42 -16.87 -5.26 10.22
C VAL A 42 -17.26 -4.08 11.12
N GLU A 43 -17.05 -4.20 12.43
CA GLU A 43 -17.41 -3.17 13.42
C GLU A 43 -16.35 -2.09 13.63
N TYR A 44 -15.06 -2.47 13.68
CA TYR A 44 -13.98 -1.55 14.10
C TYR A 44 -13.02 -1.14 12.99
N ILE A 45 -13.05 -1.82 11.84
CA ILE A 45 -12.13 -1.53 10.74
C ILE A 45 -12.89 -0.84 9.62
N ASN A 46 -12.47 0.40 9.35
CA ASN A 46 -13.03 1.19 8.26
C ASN A 46 -11.91 1.70 7.35
N PRO A 47 -11.74 1.13 6.14
CA PRO A 47 -10.71 1.56 5.21
C PRO A 47 -11.14 2.67 4.25
N TYR A 48 -12.28 3.34 4.45
CA TYR A 48 -12.74 4.36 3.52
C TYR A 48 -11.74 5.53 3.38
N TYR A 49 -11.31 6.13 4.49
CA TYR A 49 -10.34 7.23 4.44
C TYR A 49 -8.94 6.79 4.04
N THR A 50 -8.53 5.56 4.37
CA THR A 50 -7.27 5.01 3.85
C THR A 50 -7.30 4.79 2.35
N SER A 51 -8.43 4.32 1.80
CA SER A 51 -8.62 4.15 0.35
C SER A 51 -8.65 5.50 -0.37
N LEU A 52 -9.29 6.51 0.24
CA LEU A 52 -9.26 7.88 -0.27
C LEU A 52 -7.83 8.44 -0.28
N PHE A 53 -7.11 8.31 0.85
CA PHE A 53 -5.74 8.77 0.98
C PHE A 53 -4.79 8.06 -0.01
N LEU A 54 -4.96 6.75 -0.20
CA LEU A 54 -4.24 5.95 -1.19
C LEU A 54 -4.39 6.52 -2.61
N LEU A 55 -5.63 6.79 -3.03
CA LEU A 55 -5.90 7.32 -4.37
C LEU A 55 -5.36 8.75 -4.54
N VAL A 56 -5.60 9.62 -3.56
CA VAL A 56 -5.13 11.01 -3.58
C VAL A 56 -3.60 11.06 -3.64
N GLY A 57 -2.91 10.31 -2.77
CA GLY A 57 -1.45 10.22 -2.77
C GLY A 57 -0.90 9.69 -4.09
N PHE A 58 -1.53 8.66 -4.65
CA PHE A 58 -1.17 8.11 -5.97
C PHE A 58 -1.29 9.16 -7.08
N ILE A 59 -2.40 9.90 -7.14
CA ILE A 59 -2.61 10.95 -8.15
C ILE A 59 -1.50 12.00 -8.06
N PHE A 60 -1.18 12.49 -6.86
CA PHE A 60 -0.09 13.46 -6.67
C PHE A 60 1.27 12.94 -7.14
N ILE A 61 1.62 11.70 -6.77
CA ILE A 61 2.89 11.09 -7.14
C ILE A 61 2.97 10.84 -8.65
N GLU A 62 1.92 10.34 -9.28
CA GLU A 62 1.92 10.10 -10.72
C GLU A 62 1.96 11.38 -11.54
N ILE A 63 1.23 12.43 -11.12
CA ILE A 63 1.34 13.76 -11.75
C ILE A 63 2.78 14.27 -11.64
N TYR A 64 3.40 14.17 -10.46
CA TYR A 64 4.80 14.56 -10.29
C TYR A 64 5.73 13.77 -11.22
N ASN A 65 5.57 12.46 -11.29
CA ASN A 65 6.40 11.58 -12.12
C ASN A 65 6.26 11.87 -13.63
N ILE A 66 5.04 12.10 -14.10
CA ILE A 66 4.77 12.37 -15.52
C ILE A 66 5.19 13.77 -15.91
N PHE A 67 4.78 14.80 -15.15
CA PHE A 67 4.94 16.19 -15.57
C PHE A 67 6.30 16.78 -15.17
N ILE A 68 6.81 16.43 -13.97
CA ILE A 68 8.07 16.97 -13.46
C ILE A 68 9.24 16.07 -13.85
N LYS A 69 9.16 14.77 -13.55
CA LYS A 69 10.24 13.82 -13.88
C LYS A 69 10.23 13.35 -15.33
N LYS A 70 9.21 13.70 -16.11
CA LYS A 70 9.06 13.34 -17.54
C LYS A 70 9.09 11.84 -17.81
N TYR A 71 8.64 11.04 -16.85
CA TYR A 71 8.57 9.58 -17.01
C TYR A 71 7.47 9.20 -18.01
N ARG A 72 7.76 8.22 -18.86
CA ARG A 72 6.85 7.70 -19.87
C ARG A 72 6.48 6.26 -19.52
N TYR A 73 5.25 6.08 -19.08
CA TYR A 73 4.74 4.77 -18.70
C TYR A 73 4.21 4.01 -19.92
N GLU A 74 4.38 2.70 -19.90
CA GLU A 74 3.60 1.81 -20.74
C GLU A 74 2.12 1.91 -20.35
N LEU A 75 1.22 2.06 -21.34
CA LEU A 75 -0.20 2.31 -21.10
C LEU A 75 -0.87 1.19 -20.29
N SER A 76 -0.56 -0.08 -20.61
CA SER A 76 -1.10 -1.25 -19.89
C SER A 76 -0.67 -1.23 -18.42
N PHE A 77 0.57 -0.86 -18.15
CA PHE A 77 1.14 -0.79 -16.81
C PHE A 77 0.53 0.35 -16.00
N LEU A 78 0.41 1.55 -16.60
CA LEU A 78 -0.26 2.68 -15.97
C LEU A 78 -1.73 2.39 -15.67
N PHE A 79 -2.42 1.72 -16.58
CA PHE A 79 -3.82 1.33 -16.38
C PHE A 79 -3.99 0.43 -15.15
N ILE A 80 -3.17 -0.60 -15.00
CA ILE A 80 -3.21 -1.48 -13.82
C ILE A 80 -2.86 -0.71 -12.55
N LYS A 81 -1.89 0.21 -12.60
CA LYS A 81 -1.58 1.09 -11.46
C LYS A 81 -2.79 1.93 -11.06
N ILE A 82 -3.48 2.57 -12.00
CA ILE A 82 -4.69 3.35 -11.72
C ILE A 82 -5.77 2.46 -11.11
N LEU A 83 -6.02 1.29 -11.71
CA LEU A 83 -7.07 0.37 -11.28
C LEU A 83 -6.85 -0.10 -9.83
N THR A 84 -5.62 -0.50 -9.49
CA THR A 84 -5.28 -0.99 -8.14
C THR A 84 -5.42 0.07 -7.05
N HIS A 85 -5.30 1.35 -7.37
CA HIS A 85 -5.50 2.46 -6.41
C HIS A 85 -6.95 2.95 -6.38
N LEU A 86 -7.70 2.82 -7.48
CA LEU A 86 -9.09 3.24 -7.59
C LEU A 86 -10.07 2.22 -6.96
N LEU A 87 -9.85 0.92 -7.18
CA LEU A 87 -10.75 -0.15 -6.72
C LEU A 87 -11.04 -0.12 -5.22
N PRO A 88 -10.04 0.06 -4.31
CA PRO A 88 -10.30 0.15 -2.88
C PRO A 88 -11.32 1.25 -2.53
N LEU A 89 -11.23 2.40 -3.18
CA LEU A 89 -12.17 3.51 -2.93
C LEU A 89 -13.57 3.17 -3.43
N LEU A 90 -13.71 2.64 -4.64
CA LEU A 90 -15.02 2.28 -5.19
C LEU A 90 -15.73 1.23 -4.33
N ILE A 91 -14.99 0.21 -3.89
CA ILE A 91 -15.53 -0.87 -3.06
C ILE A 91 -15.94 -0.34 -1.68
N THR A 92 -15.05 0.39 -1.00
CA THR A 92 -15.38 0.96 0.32
C THR A 92 -16.53 1.94 0.26
N TYR A 93 -16.58 2.80 -0.76
CA TYR A 93 -17.69 3.71 -0.99
C TYR A 93 -19.02 2.94 -1.15
N LYS A 94 -19.04 1.87 -1.95
CA LYS A 94 -20.26 1.09 -2.15
C LYS A 94 -20.74 0.38 -0.89
N LEU A 95 -19.82 -0.17 -0.09
CA LEU A 95 -20.16 -1.06 1.03
C LEU A 95 -20.38 -0.32 2.35
N ILE A 96 -19.67 0.79 2.59
CA ILE A 96 -19.59 1.40 3.93
C ILE A 96 -19.57 2.93 3.96
N LYS A 97 -19.86 3.65 2.85
CA LYS A 97 -19.80 5.13 2.79
C LYS A 97 -20.53 5.85 3.94
N ASN A 98 -21.65 5.32 4.42
CA ASN A 98 -22.44 5.97 5.47
C ASN A 98 -22.07 5.49 6.89
N LYS A 99 -20.99 4.72 7.03
CA LYS A 99 -20.50 4.17 8.29
C LYS A 99 -19.13 4.75 8.62
N ASP A 100 -19.00 6.07 8.74
CA ASP A 100 -17.70 6.76 8.94
C ASP A 100 -17.02 6.50 10.29
N LYS A 101 -17.67 5.73 11.18
CA LYS A 101 -17.12 5.39 12.48
C LYS A 101 -15.72 4.78 12.31
N TYR A 102 -14.77 5.33 13.06
CA TYR A 102 -13.36 4.95 13.09
C TYR A 102 -12.53 5.22 11.82
N ALA A 103 -13.10 5.62 10.67
CA ALA A 103 -12.35 5.81 9.41
C ALA A 103 -11.05 6.64 9.55
N LEU A 104 -11.15 7.79 10.23
CA LEU A 104 -10.01 8.66 10.49
C LEU A 104 -9.01 8.03 11.48
N ILE A 105 -9.52 7.38 12.53
CA ILE A 105 -8.68 6.70 13.54
C ILE A 105 -7.87 5.59 12.87
N ASN A 106 -8.50 4.78 12.02
CA ASN A 106 -7.82 3.73 11.25
C ASN A 106 -6.73 4.31 10.34
N LEU A 107 -6.97 5.45 9.67
CA LEU A 107 -5.96 6.14 8.87
C LEU A 107 -4.77 6.62 9.71
N ILE A 108 -5.03 7.20 10.89
CA ILE A 108 -3.97 7.65 11.80
C ILE A 108 -3.14 6.45 12.29
N ILE A 109 -3.80 5.37 12.72
CA ILE A 109 -3.13 4.17 13.22
C ILE A 109 -2.23 3.56 12.13
N ILE A 110 -2.74 3.36 10.90
CA ILE A 110 -1.91 2.78 9.83
C ILE A 110 -0.76 3.71 9.44
N GLY A 111 -0.96 5.03 9.50
CA GLY A 111 0.10 6.02 9.27
C GLY A 111 1.21 5.95 10.32
N ILE A 112 0.86 5.88 11.61
CA ILE A 112 1.83 5.72 12.70
C ILE A 112 2.61 4.42 12.55
N LEU A 113 1.93 3.30 12.29
CA LEU A 113 2.57 2.01 12.07
C LEU A 113 3.56 2.04 10.91
N TYR A 114 3.20 2.72 9.81
CA TYR A 114 4.09 2.89 8.67
C TYR A 114 5.33 3.73 9.01
N ILE A 115 5.18 4.84 9.75
CA ILE A 115 6.33 5.67 10.16
C ILE A 115 7.29 4.87 11.06
N LEU A 116 6.75 4.12 12.02
CA LEU A 116 7.54 3.24 12.89
C LEU A 116 8.30 2.18 12.08
N TYR A 117 7.64 1.60 11.07
CA TYR A 117 8.26 0.65 10.17
C TYR A 117 9.40 1.28 9.35
N MET A 118 9.19 2.45 8.75
CA MET A 118 10.23 3.15 7.97
C MET A 118 11.47 3.45 8.81
N LYS A 119 11.26 3.87 10.06
CA LYS A 119 12.35 4.05 11.03
C LYS A 119 13.07 2.73 11.34
N TYR A 120 12.33 1.64 11.48
CA TYR A 120 12.91 0.32 11.78
C TYR A 120 13.81 -0.20 10.66
N ILE A 121 13.44 -0.01 9.39
CA ILE A 121 14.26 -0.44 8.23
C ILE A 121 15.29 0.61 7.79
N ASP A 122 15.47 1.68 8.56
CA ASP A 122 16.37 2.80 8.27
C ASP A 122 16.17 3.35 6.83
N ARG A 123 14.91 3.73 6.55
CA ARG A 123 14.50 4.35 5.29
C ARG A 123 13.73 5.63 5.52
N ASP A 124 13.92 6.58 4.61
CA ASP A 124 13.17 7.82 4.60
C ASP A 124 12.02 7.80 3.58
N ILE A 125 10.93 8.48 3.93
CA ILE A 125 9.73 8.57 3.09
C ILE A 125 10.04 9.42 1.85
N LEU A 126 10.80 10.51 1.98
CA LEU A 126 11.14 11.36 0.84
C LEU A 126 12.01 10.60 -0.15
N ASP A 127 12.97 9.83 0.35
CA ASP A 127 13.82 8.99 -0.50
C ASP A 127 12.99 7.97 -1.29
N THR A 128 12.00 7.35 -0.62
CA THR A 128 11.15 6.31 -1.21
C THR A 128 10.23 6.85 -2.31
N TYR A 129 9.73 8.08 -2.17
CA TYR A 129 8.71 8.61 -3.09
C TYR A 129 9.23 9.66 -4.09
N PHE A 130 10.33 10.34 -3.79
CA PHE A 130 10.83 11.45 -4.62
C PHE A 130 12.23 11.22 -5.21
N LYS A 131 13.08 10.38 -4.58
CA LYS A 131 14.40 10.02 -5.12
C LYS A 131 14.37 8.69 -5.87
N TYR A 132 13.67 7.70 -5.35
CA TYR A 132 13.55 6.39 -5.98
C TYR A 132 12.86 6.49 -7.35
N LYS A 133 13.39 5.72 -8.31
CA LYS A 133 12.82 5.63 -9.66
C LYS A 133 11.86 4.44 -9.73
N PRO A 134 10.54 4.66 -9.81
CA PRO A 134 9.60 3.55 -9.95
C PRO A 134 9.73 2.89 -11.33
N PRO A 135 9.33 1.62 -11.48
CA PRO A 135 9.24 0.98 -12.79
C PRO A 135 8.20 1.68 -13.66
N PHE A 136 8.47 1.75 -14.96
CA PHE A 136 7.56 2.39 -15.93
C PHE A 136 6.82 1.41 -16.84
N ASN A 137 7.25 0.16 -16.85
CA ASN A 137 6.74 -0.91 -17.70
C ASN A 137 6.87 -2.25 -16.98
N TRP A 138 6.23 -3.27 -17.53
CA TRP A 138 6.24 -4.62 -16.94
C TRP A 138 7.64 -5.22 -16.85
N LYS A 139 8.47 -5.01 -17.88
CA LYS A 139 9.83 -5.55 -17.92
C LYS A 139 10.68 -5.04 -16.75
N GLU A 140 10.67 -3.73 -16.52
CA GLU A 140 11.35 -3.11 -15.38
C GLU A 140 10.78 -3.61 -14.05
N TYR A 141 9.46 -3.68 -13.93
CA TYR A 141 8.80 -4.21 -12.73
C TYR A 141 9.28 -5.62 -12.39
N PHE A 142 9.28 -6.55 -13.37
CA PHE A 142 9.75 -7.92 -13.16
C PHE A 142 11.25 -8.00 -12.85
N ASN A 143 12.07 -7.14 -13.46
CA ASN A 143 13.48 -7.06 -13.14
C ASN A 143 13.72 -6.59 -11.69
N ILE A 144 12.96 -5.61 -11.22
CA ILE A 144 13.03 -5.15 -9.82
C ILE A 144 12.58 -6.27 -8.88
N CYS A 145 11.53 -7.02 -9.22
CA CYS A 145 11.08 -8.15 -8.39
C CYS A 145 12.17 -9.21 -8.15
N LYS A 146 13.01 -9.47 -9.16
CA LYS A 146 14.14 -10.41 -9.06
C LYS A 146 15.37 -9.82 -8.36
N SER A 147 15.35 -8.53 -8.04
CA SER A 147 16.46 -7.84 -7.38
C SER A 147 16.34 -7.87 -5.86
N LYS A 148 17.38 -7.39 -5.16
CA LYS A 148 17.32 -7.19 -3.69
C LYS A 148 16.19 -6.25 -3.27
N GLU A 149 15.80 -5.31 -4.14
CA GLU A 149 14.70 -4.38 -3.84
C GLU A 149 13.32 -5.03 -3.91
N GLY A 150 13.17 -6.11 -4.68
CA GLY A 150 11.93 -6.88 -4.79
C GLY A 150 11.43 -7.38 -3.44
N LYS A 151 12.32 -7.56 -2.46
CA LYS A 151 11.98 -7.93 -1.07
C LYS A 151 11.03 -6.95 -0.39
N TYR A 152 11.00 -5.69 -0.82
CA TYR A 152 10.15 -4.62 -0.25
C TYR A 152 8.92 -4.31 -1.10
N ILE A 153 8.64 -5.12 -2.13
CA ILE A 153 7.45 -4.99 -2.97
C ILE A 153 6.62 -6.26 -2.73
N PRO A 154 5.48 -6.18 -2.03
CA PRO A 154 4.77 -7.37 -1.57
C PRO A 154 4.45 -8.31 -2.72
N TYR A 155 3.95 -7.83 -3.84
CA TYR A 155 3.56 -8.69 -4.95
C TYR A 155 4.72 -9.37 -5.68
N CYS A 156 5.97 -9.03 -5.38
CA CYS A 156 7.13 -9.71 -5.98
C CYS A 156 7.33 -11.13 -5.44
N PHE A 157 6.69 -11.54 -4.33
CA PHE A 157 6.75 -12.93 -3.86
C PHE A 157 6.18 -13.93 -4.88
N LEU A 158 5.27 -13.48 -5.77
CA LEU A 158 4.69 -14.32 -6.81
C LEU A 158 5.66 -14.62 -7.97
N PHE A 159 6.79 -13.91 -8.03
CA PHE A 159 7.74 -13.95 -9.15
C PHE A 159 9.15 -14.37 -8.74
N ASN A 160 9.33 -14.74 -7.47
CA ASN A 160 10.59 -15.24 -6.89
C ASN A 160 10.54 -16.76 -6.67
#